data_AF-A0A258BNV9-F1
#
_entry.id   AF-A0A258BNV9-F1
#
_cell.length_a   1.000
_cell.length_b   1.000
_cell.length_c   1.000
_cell.angle_alpha   90.00
_cell.angle_beta   90.00
_cell.angle_gamma   90.00
#
_symmetry.space_group_name_H-M   'P 1'
#
loop_
_entity.id
_entity.type
_entity.pdbx_description
1 polymer ?
#
loop_
_entity_poly.entity_id
_entity_poly.type
_entity_poly.pdbx_seq_one_letter_code
_entity_poly.pdbx_strand_id
1 'polypeptide(L)'
;MFSVARKIFGSANDRKLKPLRARVNRINALEPMMEALSDSALKGKTAEFRKRLADGATLDSLLEEAFAVTREASRRALGMRHFDVQLMGGIILHS
;
A
#
# COMPACT_ATOMS: atom_id res chain seq x y z
N MET A 1 33.70 -12.98 -13.36
CA MET A 1 32.56 -13.85 -13.75
C MET A 1 31.28 -13.64 -12.91
N PHE A 2 31.34 -13.08 -11.69
CA PHE A 2 30.15 -12.84 -10.83
C PHE A 2 29.20 -11.71 -11.28
N SER A 3 29.58 -10.81 -12.19
CA SER A 3 28.77 -9.61 -12.52
C SER A 3 27.63 -9.87 -13.50
N VAL A 4 27.74 -10.89 -14.37
CA VAL A 4 26.69 -11.23 -15.35
C VAL A 4 25.54 -11.99 -14.69
N ALA A 5 25.86 -12.95 -13.80
CA ALA A 5 24.84 -13.68 -13.04
C ALA A 5 24.00 -12.77 -12.13
N ARG A 6 24.62 -11.77 -11.48
CA ARG A 6 23.89 -10.79 -10.64
C ARG A 6 22.96 -9.88 -11.47
N LYS A 7 23.31 -9.56 -12.72
CA LYS A 7 22.44 -8.81 -13.64
C LYS A 7 21.22 -9.63 -14.11
N ILE A 8 21.36 -10.95 -14.25
CA ILE A 8 20.28 -11.83 -14.72
C ILE A 8 19.36 -12.27 -13.57
N PHE A 9 19.92 -12.60 -12.40
CA PHE A 9 19.17 -13.17 -11.27
C PHE A 9 18.80 -12.18 -10.16
N GLY A 10 19.24 -10.92 -10.29
CA GLY A 10 19.08 -9.87 -9.28
C GLY A 10 19.87 -10.13 -8.00
N SER A 11 19.90 -9.14 -7.10
CA SER A 11 20.40 -9.31 -5.73
C SER A 11 19.32 -9.91 -4.80
N ALA A 12 19.74 -10.38 -3.63
CA ALA A 12 18.80 -10.80 -2.58
C ALA A 12 17.85 -9.66 -2.19
N ASN A 13 18.31 -8.41 -2.24
CA ASN A 13 17.48 -7.24 -1.98
C ASN A 13 16.47 -7.02 -3.11
N ASP A 14 16.86 -7.17 -4.38
CA ASP A 14 15.93 -7.04 -5.50
C ASP A 14 14.77 -8.04 -5.40
N ARG A 15 15.07 -9.26 -4.95
CA ARG A 15 14.05 -10.30 -4.72
C ARG A 15 13.08 -9.93 -3.60
N LYS A 16 13.55 -9.30 -2.52
CA LYS A 16 12.71 -8.80 -1.43
C LYS A 16 11.88 -7.57 -1.82
N LEU A 17 12.43 -6.68 -2.65
CA LEU A 17 11.77 -5.45 -3.08
C LEU A 17 10.70 -5.71 -4.16
N LYS A 18 10.86 -6.73 -5.00
CA LYS A 18 9.91 -7.07 -6.07
C LYS A 18 8.46 -7.25 -5.59
N PRO A 19 8.14 -8.05 -4.55
CA PRO A 19 6.77 -8.17 -4.05
C PRO A 19 6.24 -6.87 -3.43
N LEU A 20 7.10 -6.08 -2.78
CA LEU A 20 6.71 -4.77 -2.22
C LEU A 20 6.29 -3.80 -3.32
N ARG A 21 7.06 -3.73 -4.42
CA ARG A 21 6.68 -2.93 -5.61
C ARG A 21 5.35 -3.38 -6.20
N ALA A 22 5.10 -4.69 -6.26
CA ALA A 22 3.83 -5.21 -6.74
C ALA A 22 2.64 -4.79 -5.84
N ARG A 23 2.81 -4.82 -4.52
CA ARG A 23 1.81 -4.31 -3.56
C ARG A 23 1.60 -2.80 -3.74
N VAL A 24 2.67 -2.01 -3.87
CA VAL A 24 2.57 -0.56 -4.11
C VAL A 24 1.84 -0.26 -5.41
N ASN A 25 2.07 -1.01 -6.49
CA ASN A 25 1.33 -0.83 -7.73
C ASN A 25 -0.17 -1.08 -7.56
N ARG A 26 -0.56 -2.07 -6.76
CA ARG A 26 -1.99 -2.30 -6.43
C ARG A 26 -2.58 -1.18 -5.59
N ILE A 27 -1.82 -0.65 -4.63
CA ILE A 27 -2.23 0.54 -3.85
C ILE A 27 -2.42 1.75 -4.79
N ASN A 28 -1.47 2.00 -5.70
CA ASN A 28 -1.54 3.07 -6.69
C ASN A 28 -2.78 2.93 -7.60
N ALA A 29 -3.13 1.70 -8.00
CA ALA A 29 -4.30 1.45 -8.83
C ALA A 29 -5.64 1.77 -8.14
N LEU A 30 -5.67 1.80 -6.80
CA LEU A 30 -6.86 2.19 -6.02
C LEU A 30 -7.00 3.71 -5.86
N GLU A 31 -5.99 4.51 -6.19
CA GLU A 31 -6.01 5.97 -5.99
C GLU A 31 -7.21 6.66 -6.65
N PRO A 32 -7.59 6.40 -7.92
CA PRO A 32 -8.75 7.03 -8.53
C PRO A 32 -10.07 6.72 -7.79
N MET A 33 -10.18 5.51 -7.22
CA MET A 33 -11.35 5.13 -6.43
C MET A 33 -11.41 5.90 -5.11
N MET A 34 -10.26 6.15 -4.47
CA MET A 34 -10.19 6.92 -3.22
C MET A 34 -10.39 8.42 -3.45
N GLU A 35 -9.81 8.97 -4.52
CA GLU A 35 -10.01 10.37 -4.94
C GLU A 35 -11.49 10.68 -5.20
N ALA A 36 -12.23 9.73 -5.79
CA ALA A 36 -13.66 9.90 -6.07
C ALA A 36 -14.56 9.90 -4.81
N LEU A 37 -14.06 9.50 -3.64
CA LEU A 37 -14.84 9.50 -2.40
C LEU A 37 -14.98 10.90 -1.82
N SER A 38 -16.13 11.20 -1.22
CA SER A 38 -16.27 12.34 -0.31
C SER A 38 -15.49 12.11 0.99
N ASP A 39 -15.24 13.15 1.76
CA ASP A 39 -14.56 13.04 3.06
C ASP A 39 -15.31 12.12 4.03
N SER A 40 -16.64 12.16 4.01
CA SER A 40 -17.48 11.28 4.84
C SER A 40 -17.39 9.82 4.39
N ALA A 41 -17.37 9.56 3.08
CA ALA A 41 -17.21 8.21 2.54
C ALA A 41 -15.81 7.65 2.81
N LEU A 42 -14.76 8.47 2.65
CA LEU A 42 -13.38 8.09 2.95
C LEU A 42 -13.21 7.77 4.45
N LYS A 43 -13.80 8.58 5.34
CA LYS A 43 -13.84 8.29 6.79
C LYS A 43 -14.63 7.00 7.09
N GLY A 44 -15.69 6.74 6.34
CA GLY A 44 -16.52 5.53 6.44
C GLY A 44 -15.73 4.23 6.22
N LYS A 45 -14.66 4.27 5.42
CA LYS A 45 -13.78 3.10 5.19
C LYS A 45 -13.20 2.54 6.49
N THR A 46 -12.93 3.36 7.50
CA THR A 46 -12.47 2.86 8.80
C THR A 46 -13.48 1.94 9.48
N ALA A 47 -14.77 2.29 9.44
CA ALA A 47 -15.83 1.45 9.99
C ALA A 47 -15.99 0.16 9.17
N GLU A 48 -15.89 0.25 7.83
CA GLU A 48 -15.90 -0.89 6.93
C GLU A 48 -14.77 -1.88 7.24
N PHE A 49 -13.53 -1.40 7.41
CA PHE A 49 -12.38 -2.25 7.76
C PHE A 49 -12.54 -2.91 9.12
N ARG A 50 -13.01 -2.19 10.14
CA ARG A 50 -13.29 -2.77 11.47
C ARG A 50 -14.34 -3.88 11.38
N LYS A 51 -15.39 -3.68 10.59
CA LYS A 51 -16.41 -4.71 10.35
C LYS A 51 -15.81 -5.93 9.65
N ARG A 52 -15.05 -5.72 8.56
CA ARG A 52 -14.40 -6.82 7.82
C ARG A 52 -13.44 -7.64 8.71
N LEU A 53 -12.69 -6.98 9.60
CA LEU A 53 -11.86 -7.66 10.59
C LEU A 53 -12.70 -8.50 11.57
N ALA A 54 -13.82 -7.96 12.06
CA ALA A 54 -14.74 -8.72 12.91
C ALA A 54 -15.37 -9.91 12.17
N ASP A 55 -15.58 -9.78 10.86
CA ASP A 55 -16.10 -10.84 9.98
C ASP A 55 -15.02 -11.84 9.54
N GLY A 56 -13.78 -11.72 10.04
CA GLY A 56 -12.70 -12.70 9.84
C GLY A 56 -11.66 -12.34 8.78
N ALA A 57 -11.67 -11.12 8.23
CA ALA A 57 -10.57 -10.64 7.40
C ALA A 57 -9.27 -10.52 8.22
N THR A 58 -8.12 -10.68 7.56
CA THR A 58 -6.80 -10.44 8.16
C THR A 58 -6.34 -9.02 7.85
N LEU A 59 -5.43 -8.48 8.67
CA LEU A 59 -4.83 -7.18 8.36
C LEU A 59 -4.14 -7.19 6.98
N ASP A 60 -3.52 -8.31 6.60
CA ASP A 60 -2.88 -8.50 5.30
C ASP A 60 -3.86 -8.39 4.13
N SER A 61 -5.10 -8.89 4.28
CA SER A 61 -6.10 -8.80 3.20
C SER A 61 -6.68 -7.39 3.05
N LEU A 62 -6.53 -6.54 4.07
CA LEU A 62 -6.97 -5.14 4.05
C LEU A 62 -5.86 -4.16 3.70
N LEU A 63 -4.60 -4.58 3.75
CA LEU A 63 -3.42 -3.71 3.71
C LEU A 63 -3.42 -2.75 2.51
N GLU A 64 -3.72 -3.24 1.31
CA GLU A 64 -3.61 -2.41 0.10
C GLU A 64 -4.69 -1.31 0.09
N GLU A 65 -5.92 -1.65 0.46
CA GLU A 65 -7.02 -0.70 0.53
C GLU A 65 -6.82 0.29 1.70
N ALA A 66 -6.36 -0.19 2.86
CA ALA A 66 -6.07 0.66 4.01
C ALA A 66 -4.95 1.67 3.72
N PHE A 67 -3.91 1.27 2.98
CA PHE A 67 -2.84 2.16 2.55
C PHE A 67 -3.32 3.17 1.51
N ALA A 68 -4.20 2.78 0.59
CA ALA A 68 -4.81 3.71 -0.37
C ALA A 68 -5.66 4.78 0.34
N VAL A 69 -6.50 4.37 1.30
CA VAL A 69 -7.29 5.29 2.14
C VAL A 69 -6.40 6.23 2.93
N THR A 70 -5.35 5.69 3.58
CA THR A 70 -4.40 6.51 4.38
C THR A 70 -3.64 7.50 3.50
N ARG A 71 -3.26 7.12 2.28
CA ARG A 71 -2.62 8.05 1.33
C ARG A 71 -3.55 9.19 0.98
N GLU A 72 -4.80 8.90 0.63
CA GLU A 72 -5.77 9.92 0.26
C GLU A 72 -6.10 10.84 1.45
N ALA A 73 -6.23 10.27 2.65
CA ALA A 73 -6.42 11.05 3.88
C ALA A 73 -5.25 12.01 4.14
N SER A 74 -4.00 11.56 3.95
CA SER A 74 -2.81 12.42 4.07
C SER A 74 -2.78 13.53 3.01
N ARG A 75 -3.16 13.22 1.77
CA ARG A 75 -3.26 14.23 0.70
C ARG A 75 -4.27 15.32 1.09
N ARG A 76 -5.44 14.94 1.61
CA ARG A 76 -6.50 15.91 2.00
C ARG A 76 -6.16 16.70 3.25
N ALA A 77 -5.66 16.03 4.28
CA ALA A 77 -5.42 16.67 5.58
C ALA A 77 -4.12 17.49 5.62
N LEU A 78 -3.09 17.05 4.90
CA LEU A 78 -1.74 17.61 5.00
C LEU A 78 -1.19 18.14 3.66
N GLY A 79 -1.92 17.99 2.56
CA GLY A 79 -1.42 18.31 1.22
C GLY A 79 -0.31 17.36 0.73
N MET A 80 -0.09 16.24 1.41
CA MET A 80 1.02 15.33 1.14
C MET A 80 0.54 13.98 0.64
N ARG A 81 0.78 13.69 -0.63
CA ARG A 81 0.59 12.35 -1.21
C ARG A 81 1.81 11.50 -0.89
N HIS A 82 1.62 10.38 -0.19
CA HIS A 82 2.70 9.45 0.11
C HIS A 82 3.41 8.96 -1.16
N PHE A 83 4.75 9.06 -1.16
CA PHE A 83 5.62 8.48 -2.18
C PHE A 83 5.63 6.95 -2.09
N ASP A 84 5.93 6.30 -3.21
CA ASP A 84 5.99 4.83 -3.30
C ASP A 84 7.00 4.22 -2.32
N VAL A 85 8.12 4.91 -2.06
CA VAL A 85 9.10 4.50 -1.05
C VAL A 85 8.56 4.55 0.38
N GLN A 86 7.67 5.49 0.69
CA GLN A 86 7.03 5.56 2.01
C GLN A 86 6.02 4.43 2.18
N LEU A 87 5.27 4.09 1.12
CA LEU A 87 4.40 2.91 1.15
C LEU A 87 5.21 1.62 1.32
N MET A 88 6.32 1.45 0.58
CA MET A 88 7.20 0.30 0.77
C MET A 88 7.72 0.21 2.21
N GLY A 89 8.12 1.34 2.79
CA GLY A 89 8.52 1.42 4.20
C GLY A 89 7.41 0.99 5.16
N GLY A 90 6.19 1.50 4.97
CA GLY A 90 5.04 1.11 5.79
C GLY A 90 4.68 -0.37 5.68
N ILE A 91 4.77 -0.96 4.48
CA ILE A 91 4.54 -2.40 4.28
C ILE A 91 5.59 -3.23 5.03
N ILE A 92 6.86 -2.78 5.02
CA ILE A 92 7.94 -3.44 5.77
C ILE A 92 7.67 -3.39 7.28
N LEU A 93 7.21 -2.24 7.80
CA LEU A 93 6.90 -2.09 9.24
C LEU A 93 5.69 -2.89 9.70
N HIS A 94 4.78 -3.22 8.78
CA HIS A 94 3.63 -4.09 9.03
C HIS A 94 4.00 -5.58 9.09
N SER A 95 5.17 -5.96 8.54
CA SER A 95 5.59 -7.35 8.32
C SER A 95 6.01 -8.08 9.58
#